data_AF-A0A850GE37-F1
#
_entry.id   AF-A0A850GE37-F1
#
_cell.length_a   1.000
_cell.length_b   1.000
_cell.length_c   1.000
_cell.angle_alpha   90.00
_cell.angle_beta   90.00
_cell.angle_gamma   90.00
#
_symmetry.space_group_name_H-M   'P 1'
#
loop_
_entity.id
_entity.type
_entity.pdbx_description
1 polymer ?
#
loop_
_entity_poly.entity_id
_entity_poly.type
_entity_poly.pdbx_seq_one_letter_code
_entity_poly.pdbx_strand_id
1 'polypeptide(L)'
;MHTTAPTAPDLREPQSIDVLADWLEARGDPRGRALALARRLTLSAQAGEAPGALSDSLTSAQAEVERFVFDLEQALGGPERLAARWYMGLLLDATLLANEAELGELAAQRALAEALLTSEAAVALTALDLGELDPGAALPALVAGPLRPALRALTLGNYRASLEGLAEAGADLAARVPELRQLSLRGPGCALDSLLGPAALPALTQLHVDCELDPLPLRALASAPRPGLRRVELRLGGRRYFGLPRPEPAPRTLDALPTPRPKWAPWLAALLVGDTLPDCEQLALRSTDLVDAILDSLAAGALLPRLRVLDLRDSVLDEPALERLLGCLGALAGLERLDLGGCLIDSSARAQLSTAAAKLGVRVSLDPDSTRAQVRWDTANRQFRLPRG
;
A
#
# COMPACT_ATOMS: atom_id res chain seq x y z
N MET A 1 1.27 -15.62 37.25
CA MET A 1 2.38 -15.81 36.29
C MET A 1 1.79 -15.53 34.91
N HIS A 2 2.12 -14.39 34.30
CA HIS A 2 1.73 -14.13 32.92
C HIS A 2 2.69 -14.90 32.01
N THR A 3 2.28 -16.05 31.52
CA THR A 3 2.96 -16.75 30.43
C THR A 3 2.80 -15.89 29.18
N THR A 4 3.85 -15.15 28.80
CA THR A 4 3.90 -14.49 27.49
C THR A 4 3.83 -15.56 26.43
N ALA A 5 2.76 -15.52 25.62
CA ALA A 5 2.63 -16.41 24.48
C ALA A 5 3.86 -16.22 23.56
N PRO A 6 4.51 -17.31 23.12
CA PRO A 6 5.65 -17.20 22.23
C PRO A 6 5.23 -16.50 20.92
N THR A 7 6.02 -15.51 20.51
CA THR A 7 5.82 -14.75 19.26
C THR A 7 6.03 -15.67 18.05
N ALA A 8 5.19 -15.55 17.01
CA ALA A 8 5.36 -16.35 15.80
C ALA A 8 6.67 -15.96 15.06
N PRO A 9 7.40 -16.93 14.49
CA PRO A 9 8.70 -16.71 13.85
C PRO A 9 8.60 -16.10 12.44
N ASP A 10 9.68 -15.46 11.95
CA ASP A 10 9.74 -14.78 10.64
C ASP A 10 9.98 -15.73 9.46
N LEU A 11 8.90 -16.24 8.87
CA LEU A 11 8.84 -17.33 7.88
C LEU A 11 9.68 -17.20 6.60
N ARG A 12 10.40 -16.10 6.41
CA ARG A 12 11.33 -15.93 5.28
C ARG A 12 12.71 -16.48 5.56
N GLU A 13 13.09 -16.62 6.83
CA GLU A 13 14.39 -17.17 7.19
C GLU A 13 14.30 -18.69 7.38
N PRO A 14 15.22 -19.50 6.86
CA PRO A 14 15.15 -20.95 7.03
C PRO A 14 15.04 -21.40 8.50
N GLN A 15 15.66 -20.68 9.43
CA GLN A 15 15.60 -20.93 10.88
C GLN A 15 14.20 -20.69 11.46
N SER A 16 13.41 -19.82 10.83
CA SER A 16 12.04 -19.52 11.28
C SER A 16 11.05 -20.64 10.96
N ILE A 17 11.28 -21.40 9.88
CA ILE A 17 10.40 -22.48 9.44
C ILE A 17 10.56 -23.64 10.42
N ASP A 18 11.79 -23.92 10.87
CA ASP A 18 12.07 -24.96 11.87
C ASP A 18 11.39 -24.60 13.21
N VAL A 19 11.52 -23.34 13.66
CA VAL A 19 10.82 -22.85 14.86
C VAL A 19 9.30 -22.92 14.72
N LEU A 20 8.74 -22.61 13.54
CA LEU A 20 7.30 -22.71 13.31
C LEU A 20 6.85 -24.18 13.30
N ALA A 21 7.63 -25.05 12.66
CA ALA A 21 7.35 -26.47 12.58
C ALA A 21 7.30 -27.09 13.97
N ASP A 22 8.32 -26.83 14.80
CA ASP A 22 8.38 -27.28 16.19
C ASP A 22 7.22 -26.71 17.02
N TRP A 23 6.90 -25.42 16.84
CA TRP A 23 5.80 -24.78 17.55
C TRP A 23 4.43 -25.38 17.19
N LEU A 24 4.19 -25.67 15.92
CA LEU A 24 2.97 -26.33 15.43
C LEU A 24 2.91 -27.79 15.92
N GLU A 25 4.00 -28.53 15.79
CA GLU A 25 4.06 -29.94 16.19
C GLU A 25 3.87 -30.12 17.70
N ALA A 26 4.44 -29.22 18.52
CA ALA A 26 4.24 -29.21 19.97
C ALA A 26 2.76 -29.01 20.38
N ARG A 27 1.93 -28.47 19.48
CA ARG A 27 0.48 -28.28 19.66
C ARG A 27 -0.35 -29.40 19.05
N GLY A 28 0.30 -30.44 18.49
CA GLY A 28 -0.36 -31.52 17.78
C GLY A 28 -0.90 -31.11 16.41
N ASP A 29 -0.41 -30.01 15.84
CA ASP A 29 -0.84 -29.55 14.53
C ASP A 29 -0.09 -30.30 13.42
N PRO A 30 -0.79 -31.01 12.50
CA PRO A 30 -0.15 -31.82 11.46
C PRO A 30 0.69 -30.99 10.47
N ARG A 31 0.45 -29.67 10.39
CA ARG A 31 1.25 -28.77 9.57
C ARG A 31 2.69 -28.67 10.06
N GLY A 32 2.94 -28.80 11.38
CA GLY A 32 4.30 -28.82 11.93
C GLY A 32 5.13 -29.97 11.34
N ARG A 33 4.57 -31.18 11.38
CA ARG A 33 5.18 -32.37 10.76
C ARG A 33 5.39 -32.20 9.25
N ALA A 34 4.40 -31.66 8.54
CA ALA A 34 4.49 -31.42 7.10
C ALA A 34 5.66 -30.46 6.76
N LEU A 35 5.81 -29.37 7.51
CA LEU A 35 6.92 -28.42 7.36
C LEU A 35 8.28 -29.08 7.63
N ALA A 36 8.40 -29.83 8.74
CA ALA A 36 9.63 -30.53 9.09
C ALA A 36 10.05 -31.54 8.00
N LEU A 37 9.09 -32.29 7.45
CA LEU A 37 9.34 -33.22 6.34
C LEU A 37 9.75 -32.50 5.05
N ALA A 38 9.06 -31.42 4.68
CA ALA A 38 9.40 -30.61 3.51
C ALA A 38 10.82 -30.04 3.62
N ARG A 39 11.21 -29.58 4.81
CA ARG A 39 12.55 -29.10 5.10
C ARG A 39 13.60 -30.19 4.95
N ARG A 40 13.39 -31.35 5.58
CA ARG A 40 14.31 -32.50 5.50
C ARG A 40 14.48 -32.97 4.07
N LEU A 41 13.40 -33.02 3.28
CA LEU A 41 13.45 -33.36 1.87
C LEU A 41 14.31 -32.36 1.08
N THR A 42 14.17 -31.06 1.34
CA THR A 42 15.00 -30.00 0.72
C THR A 42 16.48 -30.17 1.05
N LEU A 43 16.82 -30.45 2.31
CA LEU A 43 18.20 -30.65 2.76
C LEU A 43 18.81 -31.93 2.18
N SER A 44 18.04 -33.02 2.14
CA SER A 44 18.44 -34.31 1.56
C SER A 44 18.74 -34.18 0.06
N ALA A 45 17.91 -33.43 -0.68
CA ALA A 45 18.16 -33.11 -2.08
C ALA A 45 19.44 -32.30 -2.29
N GLN A 46 19.74 -31.34 -1.41
CA GLN A 46 20.99 -30.57 -1.44
C GLN A 46 22.22 -31.43 -1.13
N ALA A 47 22.06 -32.48 -0.32
CA ALA A 47 23.10 -33.46 -0.01
C ALA A 47 23.28 -34.55 -1.08
N GLY A 48 22.44 -34.58 -2.12
CA GLY A 48 22.47 -35.60 -3.18
C GLY A 48 21.93 -36.96 -2.76
N GLU A 49 21.11 -37.01 -1.71
CA GLU A 49 20.48 -38.23 -1.20
C GLU A 49 19.17 -38.55 -1.96
N ALA A 50 18.79 -39.83 -2.01
CA ALA A 50 17.57 -40.26 -2.69
C ALA A 50 16.30 -39.95 -1.85
N PRO A 51 15.26 -39.31 -2.42
CA PRO A 51 14.14 -38.75 -1.66
C PRO A 51 13.06 -39.76 -1.20
N GLY A 52 13.10 -41.03 -1.64
CA GLY A 52 11.95 -41.95 -1.65
C GLY A 52 11.02 -41.90 -0.43
N ALA A 53 11.47 -42.41 0.71
CA ALA A 53 10.63 -42.52 1.91
C ALA A 53 10.21 -41.16 2.51
N LEU A 54 11.04 -40.12 2.34
CA LEU A 54 10.73 -38.76 2.79
C LEU A 54 9.62 -38.14 1.93
N SER A 55 9.68 -38.37 0.62
CA SER A 55 8.66 -37.91 -0.33
C SER A 55 7.29 -38.53 -0.01
N ASP A 56 7.24 -39.84 0.19
CA ASP A 56 5.99 -40.55 0.52
C ASP A 56 5.39 -40.06 1.84
N SER A 57 6.25 -39.84 2.84
CA SER A 57 5.82 -39.29 4.14
C SER A 57 5.28 -37.86 4.01
N LEU A 58 5.90 -37.04 3.17
CA LEU A 58 5.44 -35.67 2.90
C LEU A 58 4.10 -35.68 2.19
N THR A 59 3.91 -36.51 1.17
CA THR A 59 2.63 -36.64 0.46
C THR A 59 1.51 -37.06 1.42
N SER A 60 1.77 -38.01 2.32
CA SER A 60 0.79 -38.39 3.34
C SER A 60 0.46 -37.25 4.30
N ALA A 61 1.45 -36.47 4.73
CA ALA A 61 1.22 -35.31 5.59
C ALA A 61 0.48 -34.18 4.85
N GLN A 62 0.74 -34.00 3.56
CA GLN A 62 0.07 -33.02 2.70
C GLN A 62 -1.43 -33.28 2.60
N ALA A 63 -1.84 -34.53 2.39
CA ALA A 63 -3.25 -34.90 2.37
C ALA A 63 -3.96 -34.56 3.69
N GLU A 64 -3.26 -34.63 4.83
CA GLU A 64 -3.85 -34.25 6.12
C GLU A 64 -4.02 -32.72 6.26
N VAL A 65 -3.07 -31.93 5.75
CA VAL A 65 -3.13 -30.47 5.88
C VAL A 65 -4.07 -29.81 4.85
N GLU A 66 -4.42 -30.49 3.76
CA GLU A 66 -5.39 -30.01 2.77
C GLU A 66 -6.75 -29.68 3.39
N ARG A 67 -7.13 -30.35 4.50
CA ARG A 67 -8.36 -30.04 5.22
C ARG A 67 -8.43 -28.58 5.70
N PHE A 68 -7.30 -27.98 6.12
CA PHE A 68 -7.29 -26.60 6.62
C PHE A 68 -7.55 -25.59 5.50
N VAL A 69 -7.12 -25.91 4.28
CA VAL A 69 -7.41 -25.11 3.08
C VAL A 69 -8.89 -25.20 2.79
N PHE A 70 -9.41 -26.43 2.69
CA PHE A 70 -10.81 -26.69 2.40
C PHE A 70 -11.74 -26.06 3.44
N ASP A 71 -11.46 -26.23 4.73
CA ASP A 71 -12.28 -25.70 5.83
C ASP A 71 -12.35 -24.17 5.78
N LEU A 72 -11.23 -23.49 5.49
CA LEU A 72 -11.22 -22.05 5.34
C LEU A 72 -12.00 -21.61 4.09
N GLU A 73 -11.79 -22.25 2.95
CA GLU A 73 -12.53 -21.93 1.72
C GLU A 73 -14.03 -22.10 1.91
N GLN A 74 -14.47 -23.17 2.57
CA GLN A 74 -15.87 -23.38 2.92
C GLN A 74 -16.40 -22.31 3.88
N ALA A 75 -15.62 -21.94 4.91
CA ALA A 75 -16.01 -20.88 5.84
C ALA A 75 -16.14 -19.51 5.16
N LEU A 76 -15.38 -19.26 4.09
CA LEU A 76 -15.49 -18.05 3.28
C LEU A 76 -16.65 -18.12 2.27
N GLY A 77 -17.23 -19.30 2.05
CA GLY A 77 -18.32 -19.53 1.11
C GLY A 77 -17.89 -19.95 -0.28
N GLY A 78 -16.63 -20.38 -0.45
CA GLY A 78 -16.06 -20.87 -1.70
C GLY A 78 -14.63 -20.39 -1.96
N PRO A 79 -13.85 -21.11 -2.79
CA PRO A 79 -12.47 -20.73 -3.12
C PRO A 79 -12.38 -19.44 -3.95
N GLU A 80 -13.43 -19.06 -4.68
CA GLU A 80 -13.49 -17.84 -5.49
C GLU A 80 -13.43 -16.54 -4.69
N ARG A 81 -13.67 -16.62 -3.38
CA ARG A 81 -13.63 -15.48 -2.45
C ARG A 81 -12.25 -15.21 -1.87
N LEU A 82 -11.26 -16.03 -2.22
CA LEU A 82 -9.92 -15.93 -1.66
C LEU A 82 -8.86 -16.14 -2.74
N ALA A 83 -8.14 -15.07 -3.10
CA ALA A 83 -6.86 -15.22 -3.78
C ALA A 83 -5.78 -15.39 -2.71
N ALA A 84 -5.15 -16.57 -2.64
CA ALA A 84 -4.23 -16.90 -1.56
C ALA A 84 -2.95 -17.57 -2.04
N ARG A 85 -1.87 -17.32 -1.29
CA ARG A 85 -0.64 -18.11 -1.36
C ARG A 85 -0.56 -19.03 -0.15
N TRP A 86 -0.53 -20.33 -0.44
CA TRP A 86 -0.50 -21.38 0.57
C TRP A 86 0.88 -22.04 0.65
N TYR A 87 1.23 -22.52 1.84
CA TYR A 87 2.40 -23.38 2.06
C TYR A 87 2.10 -24.40 3.14
N MET A 88 1.96 -25.68 2.78
CA MET A 88 1.66 -26.79 3.71
C MET A 88 0.45 -26.50 4.62
N GLY A 89 -0.67 -26.03 4.05
CA GLY A 89 -1.88 -25.69 4.82
C GLY A 89 -1.79 -24.41 5.66
N LEU A 90 -0.69 -23.66 5.54
CA LEU A 90 -0.57 -22.31 6.09
C LEU A 90 -0.89 -21.27 5.02
N LEU A 91 -1.69 -20.27 5.41
CA LEU A 91 -2.01 -19.12 4.60
C LEU A 91 -0.94 -18.06 4.80
N LEU A 92 -0.15 -17.77 3.76
CA LEU A 92 0.97 -16.83 3.81
C LEU A 92 0.55 -15.44 3.31
N ASP A 93 -0.17 -15.38 2.20
CA ASP A 93 -0.73 -14.15 1.65
C ASP A 93 -2.20 -14.38 1.33
N ALA A 94 -3.03 -13.38 1.58
CA ALA A 94 -4.45 -13.44 1.31
C ALA A 94 -4.98 -12.11 0.76
N THR A 95 -5.78 -12.21 -0.29
CA THR A 95 -6.63 -11.13 -0.78
C THR A 95 -8.05 -11.64 -0.76
N LEU A 96 -8.89 -11.02 0.06
CA LEU A 96 -10.30 -11.37 0.10
C LEU A 96 -10.99 -10.74 -1.11
N LEU A 97 -11.55 -11.60 -1.96
CA LEU A 97 -12.30 -11.21 -3.14
C LEU A 97 -13.77 -11.14 -2.74
N ALA A 98 -14.30 -9.93 -2.68
CA ALA A 98 -15.67 -9.67 -2.32
C ALA A 98 -16.35 -8.94 -3.46
N ASN A 99 -17.33 -9.59 -4.10
CA ASN A 99 -18.24 -8.86 -4.97
C ASN A 99 -19.25 -8.11 -4.08
N GLU A 100 -19.21 -6.79 -4.07
CA GLU A 100 -20.11 -5.97 -3.24
C GLU A 100 -21.59 -6.25 -3.53
N ALA A 101 -21.93 -6.59 -4.79
CA ALA A 101 -23.29 -6.98 -5.16
C ALA A 101 -23.76 -8.26 -4.44
N GLU A 102 -22.83 -9.11 -4.02
CA GLU A 102 -23.10 -10.37 -3.32
C GLU A 102 -22.98 -10.25 -1.79
N LEU A 103 -22.28 -9.22 -1.30
CA LEU A 103 -21.93 -9.04 0.12
C LEU A 103 -22.45 -7.73 0.72
N GLY A 104 -23.51 -7.15 0.15
CA GLY A 104 -23.99 -5.80 0.46
C GLY A 104 -24.26 -5.47 1.93
N GLU A 105 -24.27 -6.45 2.84
CA GLU A 105 -24.38 -6.24 4.28
C GLU A 105 -23.01 -6.22 4.98
N LEU A 106 -22.74 -5.15 5.75
CA LEU A 106 -21.52 -5.00 6.57
C LEU A 106 -21.28 -6.19 7.51
N ALA A 107 -22.36 -6.79 8.04
CA ALA A 107 -22.26 -7.95 8.92
C ALA A 107 -21.69 -9.18 8.20
N ALA A 108 -22.10 -9.42 6.95
CA ALA A 108 -21.57 -10.52 6.14
C ALA A 108 -20.09 -10.31 5.79
N GLN A 109 -19.74 -9.09 5.38
CA GLN A 109 -18.34 -8.72 5.11
C GLN A 109 -17.45 -8.89 6.34
N ARG A 110 -17.96 -8.47 7.50
CA ARG A 110 -17.28 -8.62 8.78
C ARG A 110 -17.09 -10.09 9.14
N ALA A 111 -18.13 -10.91 8.99
CA ALA A 111 -18.05 -12.35 9.25
C ALA A 111 -17.00 -13.05 8.38
N LEU A 112 -16.85 -12.65 7.11
CA LEU A 112 -15.78 -13.17 6.23
C LEU A 112 -14.39 -12.77 6.71
N ALA A 113 -14.19 -11.49 7.06
CA ALA A 113 -12.94 -11.03 7.61
C ALA A 113 -12.60 -11.74 8.92
N GLU A 114 -13.57 -11.92 9.82
CA GLU A 114 -13.43 -12.66 11.07
C GLU A 114 -13.10 -14.14 10.82
N ALA A 115 -13.76 -14.82 9.88
CA ALA A 115 -13.47 -16.21 9.53
C ALA A 115 -12.02 -16.38 9.07
N LEU A 116 -11.53 -15.51 8.17
CA LEU A 116 -10.13 -15.51 7.73
C LEU A 116 -9.18 -15.22 8.90
N LEU A 117 -9.48 -14.17 9.68
CA LEU A 117 -8.62 -13.70 10.76
C LEU A 117 -8.67 -14.59 11.99
N THR A 118 -9.62 -15.50 12.15
CA THR A 118 -9.64 -16.47 13.26
C THR A 118 -9.16 -17.84 12.83
N SER A 119 -9.03 -18.09 11.53
CA SER A 119 -8.51 -19.34 11.00
C SER A 119 -7.11 -19.65 11.51
N GLU A 120 -6.91 -20.91 11.90
CA GLU A 120 -5.61 -21.44 12.26
C GLU A 120 -4.66 -21.47 11.05
N ALA A 121 -5.18 -21.48 9.81
CA ALA A 121 -4.41 -21.32 8.57
C ALA A 121 -3.63 -20.00 8.55
N ALA A 122 -4.22 -18.93 9.08
CA ALA A 122 -3.68 -17.58 9.01
C ALA A 122 -2.63 -17.25 10.11
N VAL A 123 -2.19 -18.23 10.90
CA VAL A 123 -1.12 -18.01 11.91
C VAL A 123 0.19 -17.49 11.30
N ALA A 124 0.43 -17.86 10.06
CA ALA A 124 1.62 -17.55 9.27
C ALA A 124 1.41 -16.37 8.30
N LEU A 125 0.27 -15.66 8.40
CA LEU A 125 -0.12 -14.65 7.43
C LEU A 125 0.85 -13.45 7.45
N THR A 126 1.49 -13.19 6.30
CA THR A 126 2.48 -12.12 6.10
C THR A 126 1.95 -10.95 5.29
N ALA A 127 0.97 -11.17 4.42
CA ALA A 127 0.32 -10.11 3.66
C ALA A 127 -1.20 -10.32 3.63
N LEU A 128 -1.96 -9.25 3.88
CA LEU A 128 -3.41 -9.28 3.88
C LEU A 128 -3.96 -8.08 3.11
N ASP A 129 -4.81 -8.36 2.12
CA ASP A 129 -5.55 -7.35 1.37
C ASP A 129 -7.05 -7.52 1.62
N LEU A 130 -7.65 -6.52 2.27
CA LEU A 130 -9.08 -6.39 2.51
C LEU A 130 -9.66 -5.22 1.70
N GLY A 131 -9.03 -4.86 0.59
CA GLY A 131 -9.35 -3.69 -0.22
C GLY A 131 -10.69 -3.77 -0.96
N GLU A 132 -11.34 -4.93 -0.99
CA GLU A 132 -12.71 -5.07 -1.53
C GLU A 132 -13.79 -4.97 -0.43
N LEU A 133 -13.39 -5.01 0.85
CA LEU A 133 -14.31 -4.86 1.97
C LEU A 133 -14.53 -3.39 2.36
N ASP A 134 -15.71 -3.11 2.89
CA ASP A 134 -15.98 -1.87 3.58
C ASP A 134 -15.07 -1.77 4.84
N PRO A 135 -14.34 -0.65 5.03
CA PRO A 135 -13.53 -0.44 6.23
C PRO A 135 -14.30 -0.59 7.55
N GLY A 136 -15.59 -0.22 7.58
CA GLY A 136 -16.47 -0.38 8.74
C GLY A 136 -16.73 -1.85 9.11
N ALA A 137 -16.50 -2.78 8.19
CA ALA A 137 -16.52 -4.22 8.46
C ALA A 137 -15.10 -4.77 8.74
N ALA A 138 -14.12 -4.37 7.94
CA ALA A 138 -12.75 -4.88 8.01
C ALA A 138 -11.99 -4.43 9.28
N LEU A 139 -12.09 -3.15 9.67
CA LEU A 139 -11.38 -2.61 10.83
C LEU A 139 -11.82 -3.27 12.15
N PRO A 140 -13.12 -3.41 12.46
CA PRO A 140 -13.55 -4.11 13.66
C PRO A 140 -13.08 -5.56 13.71
N ALA A 141 -13.09 -6.28 12.58
CA ALA A 141 -12.61 -7.65 12.50
C ALA A 141 -11.11 -7.76 12.82
N LEU A 142 -10.29 -6.83 12.31
CA LEU A 142 -8.85 -6.76 12.61
C LEU A 142 -8.57 -6.46 14.09
N VAL A 143 -9.30 -5.50 14.66
CA VAL A 143 -9.11 -5.09 16.07
C VAL A 143 -9.55 -6.20 17.05
N ALA A 144 -10.67 -6.85 16.76
CA ALA A 144 -11.20 -7.95 17.56
C ALA A 144 -10.44 -9.28 17.36
N GLY A 145 -9.79 -9.43 16.21
CA GLY A 145 -9.07 -10.63 15.83
C GLY A 145 -7.82 -10.93 16.69
N PRO A 146 -7.25 -12.13 16.51
CA PRO A 146 -6.00 -12.51 17.19
C PRO A 146 -4.83 -11.64 16.74
N LEU A 147 -3.80 -11.54 17.59
CA LEU A 147 -2.53 -10.90 17.24
C LEU A 147 -1.93 -11.56 15.99
N ARG A 148 -1.49 -10.76 15.03
CA ARG A 148 -0.84 -11.22 13.80
C ARG A 148 0.60 -10.72 13.75
N PRO A 149 1.51 -11.32 14.56
CA PRO A 149 2.89 -10.85 14.66
C PRO A 149 3.71 -11.14 13.40
N ALA A 150 3.23 -12.00 12.50
CA ALA A 150 3.85 -12.28 11.20
C ALA A 150 3.38 -11.32 10.09
N LEU A 151 2.33 -10.53 10.30
CA LEU A 151 1.79 -9.65 9.27
C LEU A 151 2.76 -8.50 9.01
N ARG A 152 3.13 -8.30 7.74
CA ARG A 152 4.08 -7.29 7.26
C ARG A 152 3.45 -6.33 6.26
N ALA A 153 2.43 -6.75 5.53
CA ALA A 153 1.71 -5.92 4.57
C ALA A 153 0.20 -5.97 4.82
N LEU A 154 -0.44 -4.81 4.85
CA LEU A 154 -1.88 -4.66 5.04
C LEU A 154 -2.44 -3.63 4.05
N THR A 155 -3.49 -4.02 3.34
CA THR A 155 -4.31 -3.12 2.51
C THR A 155 -5.71 -3.02 3.08
N LEU A 156 -6.23 -1.79 3.22
CA LEU A 156 -7.59 -1.51 3.70
C LEU A 156 -8.30 -0.50 2.80
N GLY A 157 -9.60 -0.76 2.60
CA GLY A 157 -10.55 0.16 1.97
C GLY A 157 -10.65 0.04 0.46
N ASN A 158 -11.80 0.50 -0.05
CA ASN A 158 -12.32 0.18 -1.38
C ASN A 158 -12.74 1.40 -2.23
N TYR A 159 -12.26 2.61 -1.87
CA TYR A 159 -12.64 3.91 -2.46
C TYR A 159 -14.10 4.34 -2.30
N ARG A 160 -15.02 3.43 -1.97
CA ARG A 160 -16.47 3.67 -1.88
C ARG A 160 -16.87 4.06 -0.46
N ALA A 161 -16.19 3.51 0.54
CA ALA A 161 -16.48 3.72 1.94
C ALA A 161 -15.38 4.52 2.66
N SER A 162 -15.79 5.22 3.72
CA SER A 162 -14.93 6.09 4.51
C SER A 162 -14.00 5.29 5.44
N LEU A 163 -12.79 5.79 5.63
CA LEU A 163 -11.78 5.31 6.58
C LEU A 163 -11.84 6.06 7.93
N GLU A 164 -12.89 6.84 8.20
CA GLU A 164 -13.01 7.66 9.42
C GLU A 164 -12.79 6.85 10.72
N GLY A 165 -13.29 5.62 10.79
CA GLY A 165 -13.13 4.73 11.95
C GLY A 165 -11.68 4.36 12.28
N LEU A 166 -10.74 4.68 11.39
CA LEU A 166 -9.31 4.50 11.62
C LEU A 166 -8.77 5.46 12.68
N ALA A 167 -9.38 6.63 12.86
CA ALA A 167 -8.99 7.58 13.89
C ALA A 167 -9.09 6.95 15.29
N GLU A 168 -10.20 6.26 15.57
CA GLU A 168 -10.45 5.59 16.84
C GLU A 168 -9.73 4.24 16.94
N ALA A 169 -9.74 3.44 15.86
CA ALA A 169 -9.22 2.07 15.87
C ALA A 169 -7.70 1.97 15.69
N GLY A 170 -7.02 3.04 15.27
CA GLY A 170 -5.63 2.99 14.81
C GLY A 170 -4.64 2.47 15.86
N ALA A 171 -4.78 2.86 17.13
CA ALA A 171 -3.90 2.40 18.20
C ALA A 171 -4.07 0.89 18.47
N ASP A 172 -5.31 0.42 18.50
CA ASP A 172 -5.62 -1.00 18.69
C ASP A 172 -5.16 -1.83 17.49
N LEU A 173 -5.37 -1.33 16.27
CA LEU A 173 -4.86 -1.96 15.05
C LEU A 173 -3.33 -2.09 15.12
N ALA A 174 -2.62 -1.03 15.49
CA ALA A 174 -1.16 -1.06 15.62
C ALA A 174 -0.69 -2.11 16.65
N ALA A 175 -1.42 -2.29 17.75
CA ALA A 175 -1.13 -3.32 18.74
C ALA A 175 -1.37 -4.75 18.21
N ARG A 176 -2.24 -4.94 17.21
CA ARG A 176 -2.52 -6.23 16.56
C ARG A 176 -1.49 -6.63 15.51
N VAL A 177 -0.83 -5.65 14.89
CA VAL A 177 0.13 -5.86 13.80
C VAL A 177 1.45 -5.10 14.05
N PRO A 178 2.16 -5.40 15.16
CA PRO A 178 3.31 -4.60 15.61
C PRO A 178 4.47 -4.58 14.61
N GLU A 179 4.57 -5.61 13.78
CA GLU A 179 5.64 -5.80 12.79
C GLU A 179 5.24 -5.33 11.37
N LEU A 180 4.14 -4.59 11.23
CA LEU A 180 3.67 -4.11 9.93
C LEU A 180 4.71 -3.18 9.28
N ARG A 181 5.16 -3.54 8.09
CA ARG A 181 6.17 -2.80 7.30
C ARG A 181 5.58 -2.01 6.15
N GLN A 182 4.43 -2.45 5.63
CA GLN A 182 3.73 -1.84 4.51
C GLN A 182 2.26 -1.67 4.85
N LEU A 183 1.77 -0.45 4.72
CA LEU A 183 0.36 -0.11 4.89
C LEU A 183 -0.16 0.60 3.63
N SER A 184 -1.26 0.10 3.08
CA SER A 184 -1.99 0.70 1.96
C SER A 184 -3.41 1.03 2.38
N LEU A 185 -3.82 2.28 2.22
CA LEU A 185 -5.13 2.79 2.60
C LEU A 185 -5.82 3.41 1.39
N ARG A 186 -7.09 3.07 1.16
CA ARG A 186 -7.87 3.53 0.00
C ARG A 186 -9.26 3.99 0.44
N GLY A 187 -9.62 5.24 0.13
CA GLY A 187 -10.94 5.82 0.47
C GLY A 187 -10.85 7.14 1.23
N PRO A 188 -11.95 7.90 1.34
CA PRO A 188 -11.98 9.20 2.01
C PRO A 188 -11.84 9.07 3.54
N GLY A 189 -11.57 10.19 4.23
CA GLY A 189 -11.66 10.26 5.70
C GLY A 189 -10.49 9.63 6.43
N CYS A 190 -9.30 9.64 5.83
CA CYS A 190 -8.15 8.88 6.30
C CYS A 190 -7.35 9.65 7.33
N ALA A 191 -7.79 9.60 8.59
CA ALA A 191 -7.09 10.18 9.73
C ALA A 191 -6.00 9.23 10.24
N LEU A 192 -4.74 9.56 9.99
CA LEU A 192 -3.58 8.72 10.36
C LEU A 192 -3.00 9.05 11.73
N ASP A 193 -3.52 10.05 12.45
CA ASP A 193 -2.93 10.57 13.68
C ASP A 193 -2.74 9.47 14.75
N SER A 194 -3.69 8.53 14.88
CA SER A 194 -3.63 7.41 15.83
C SER A 194 -2.72 6.26 15.34
N LEU A 195 -2.69 5.99 14.04
CA LEU A 195 -1.83 4.96 13.43
C LEU A 195 -0.36 5.36 13.34
N LEU A 196 -0.10 6.66 13.24
CA LEU A 196 1.22 7.24 13.20
C LEU A 196 1.50 7.95 14.53
N GLY A 197 0.97 7.51 15.67
CA GLY A 197 1.46 8.00 16.96
C GLY A 197 2.97 7.72 17.14
N PRO A 198 3.69 8.40 18.07
CA PRO A 198 5.12 8.17 18.33
C PRO A 198 5.53 6.71 18.62
N ALA A 199 4.58 5.88 19.04
CA ALA A 199 4.78 4.46 19.32
C ALA A 199 3.96 3.53 18.40
N ALA A 200 3.23 4.07 17.44
CA ALA A 200 2.36 3.29 16.57
C ALA A 200 3.12 2.83 15.32
N LEU A 201 3.06 1.53 15.03
CA LEU A 201 3.69 0.88 13.87
C LEU A 201 5.19 1.20 13.70
N PRO A 202 6.04 0.85 14.69
CA PRO A 202 7.47 1.19 14.66
C PRO A 202 8.24 0.54 13.49
N ALA A 203 7.74 -0.57 12.95
CA ALA A 203 8.34 -1.27 11.82
C ALA A 203 7.90 -0.71 10.45
N LEU A 204 7.02 0.29 10.40
CA LEU A 204 6.45 0.79 9.15
C LEU A 204 7.51 1.48 8.30
N THR A 205 7.73 0.95 7.10
CA THR A 205 8.71 1.46 6.13
C THR A 205 8.07 1.98 4.85
N GLN A 206 6.86 1.52 4.53
CA GLN A 206 6.13 1.88 3.33
C GLN A 206 4.70 2.27 3.69
N LEU A 207 4.29 3.45 3.23
CA LEU A 207 2.95 3.96 3.38
C LEU A 207 2.41 4.39 2.02
N HIS A 208 1.28 3.81 1.63
CA HIS A 208 0.52 4.19 0.45
C HIS A 208 -0.87 4.66 0.87
N VAL A 209 -1.24 5.87 0.47
CA VAL A 209 -2.51 6.50 0.82
C VAL A 209 -3.18 7.03 -0.44
N ASP A 210 -4.28 6.41 -0.81
CA ASP A 210 -5.14 6.81 -1.91
C ASP A 210 -6.48 7.31 -1.36
N CYS A 211 -6.43 8.53 -0.82
CA CYS A 211 -7.53 9.19 -0.13
C CYS A 211 -7.77 10.54 -0.82
N GLU A 212 -8.41 10.47 -1.99
CA GLU A 212 -8.57 11.63 -2.88
C GLU A 212 -9.03 12.88 -2.11
N LEU A 213 -8.29 13.99 -2.28
CA LEU A 213 -8.65 15.31 -1.77
C LEU A 213 -8.67 15.47 -0.24
N ASP A 214 -8.16 14.49 0.50
CA ASP A 214 -8.14 14.55 1.96
C ASP A 214 -6.81 15.15 2.48
N PRO A 215 -6.82 16.30 3.18
CA PRO A 215 -5.63 16.81 3.86
C PRO A 215 -5.16 15.99 5.05
N LEU A 216 -6.02 15.14 5.64
CA LEU A 216 -5.73 14.49 6.92
C LEU A 216 -4.46 13.63 6.89
N PRO A 217 -4.21 12.80 5.85
CA PRO A 217 -2.94 12.05 5.75
C PRO A 217 -1.72 12.96 5.72
N LEU A 218 -1.79 14.05 4.94
CA LEU A 218 -0.70 15.01 4.80
C LEU A 218 -0.42 15.72 6.12
N ARG A 219 -1.47 16.14 6.84
CA ARG A 219 -1.35 16.76 8.17
C ARG A 219 -0.68 15.80 9.17
N ALA A 220 -1.10 14.54 9.20
CA ALA A 220 -0.56 13.55 10.12
C ALA A 220 0.90 13.18 9.82
N LEU A 221 1.31 13.20 8.55
CA LEU A 221 2.71 13.02 8.16
C LEU A 221 3.58 14.25 8.42
N ALA A 222 2.98 15.44 8.38
CA ALA A 222 3.66 16.70 8.67
C ALA A 222 3.76 17.03 10.17
N SER A 223 3.07 16.30 11.06
CA SER A 223 2.97 16.64 12.47
C SER A 223 4.09 16.07 13.36
N ALA A 224 4.75 14.99 12.94
CA ALA A 224 5.81 14.37 13.74
C ALA A 224 6.81 13.55 12.88
N PRO A 225 8.08 13.40 13.33
CA PRO A 225 9.09 12.59 12.65
C PRO A 225 8.77 11.10 12.52
N ARG A 226 9.15 10.52 11.38
CA ARG A 226 8.95 9.11 11.00
C ARG A 226 10.26 8.48 10.49
N PRO A 227 11.22 8.16 11.37
CA PRO A 227 12.50 7.59 10.95
C PRO A 227 12.38 6.19 10.31
N GLY A 228 11.27 5.48 10.52
CA GLY A 228 11.03 4.21 9.85
C GLY A 228 10.65 4.35 8.36
N LEU A 229 10.00 5.45 7.96
CA LEU A 229 9.35 5.57 6.65
C LEU A 229 10.35 5.91 5.55
N ARG A 230 10.55 4.93 4.65
CA ARG A 230 11.44 5.05 3.49
C ARG A 230 10.69 5.32 2.19
N ARG A 231 9.44 4.87 2.09
CA ARG A 231 8.58 5.07 0.93
C ARG A 231 7.24 5.63 1.35
N VAL A 232 6.89 6.79 0.81
CA VAL A 232 5.62 7.45 1.05
C VAL A 232 4.97 7.75 -0.30
N GLU A 233 3.76 7.24 -0.49
CA GLU A 233 2.96 7.51 -1.66
C GLU A 233 1.63 8.11 -1.25
N LEU A 234 1.37 9.34 -1.71
CA LEU A 234 0.14 10.07 -1.47
C LEU A 234 -0.51 10.39 -2.80
N ARG A 235 -1.77 9.99 -2.97
CA ARG A 235 -2.60 10.49 -4.08
C ARG A 235 -3.46 11.64 -3.58
N LEU A 236 -3.06 12.85 -3.94
CA LEU A 236 -3.64 14.08 -3.38
C LEU A 236 -4.99 14.45 -4.01
N GLY A 237 -5.38 13.79 -5.12
CA GLY A 237 -6.61 14.09 -5.84
C GLY A 237 -6.50 15.40 -6.62
N GLY A 238 -6.45 15.31 -7.95
CA GLY A 238 -6.23 16.44 -8.84
C GLY A 238 -7.48 16.73 -9.65
N ARG A 239 -7.58 17.94 -10.20
CA ARG A 239 -8.70 18.34 -11.08
C ARG A 239 -8.95 17.39 -12.27
N ARG A 240 -7.98 16.53 -12.62
CA ARG A 240 -8.05 15.60 -13.75
C ARG A 240 -8.96 14.39 -13.54
N TYR A 241 -9.40 14.08 -12.31
CA TYR A 241 -10.33 12.98 -12.06
C TYR A 241 -11.81 13.35 -12.25
N PHE A 242 -12.13 14.63 -12.48
CA PHE A 242 -13.52 15.09 -12.70
C PHE A 242 -14.09 14.80 -14.11
N GLY A 243 -13.36 14.04 -14.95
CA GLY A 243 -13.82 13.65 -16.29
C GLY A 243 -14.48 12.26 -16.36
N LEU A 244 -14.47 11.48 -15.29
CA LEU A 244 -15.21 10.21 -15.21
C LEU A 244 -16.59 10.46 -14.56
N PRO A 245 -17.66 9.82 -15.05
CA PRO A 245 -18.98 9.92 -14.42
C PRO A 245 -18.87 9.40 -12.98
N ARG A 246 -19.02 10.30 -12.00
CA ARG A 246 -19.12 9.90 -10.59
C ARG A 246 -20.46 9.21 -10.36
N PRO A 247 -20.52 8.18 -9.49
CA PRO A 247 -21.80 7.79 -8.90
C PRO A 247 -22.39 9.02 -8.19
N GLU A 248 -23.63 9.37 -8.54
CA GLU A 248 -24.37 10.42 -7.84
C GLU A 248 -24.62 10.00 -6.38
N PRO A 249 -24.66 10.93 -5.42
CA PRO A 249 -24.78 12.38 -5.55
C PRO A 249 -23.51 13.13 -5.13
N ALA A 250 -22.49 13.17 -5.98
CA ALA A 250 -21.40 14.13 -5.82
C ALA A 250 -21.79 15.48 -6.43
N PRO A 251 -21.38 16.63 -5.84
CA PRO A 251 -21.68 17.96 -6.39
C PRO A 251 -21.23 18.07 -7.85
N ARG A 252 -22.18 18.43 -8.73
CA ARG A 252 -22.11 18.32 -10.19
C ARG A 252 -21.25 19.38 -10.90
N THR A 253 -20.57 20.29 -10.19
CA THR A 253 -19.85 21.41 -10.81
C THR A 253 -18.44 21.60 -10.25
N LEU A 254 -17.46 21.83 -11.14
CA LEU A 254 -16.07 22.16 -10.80
C LEU A 254 -15.97 23.39 -9.87
N ASP A 255 -16.95 24.30 -9.94
CA ASP A 255 -17.02 25.51 -9.12
C ASP A 255 -17.45 25.25 -7.66
N ALA A 256 -18.03 24.09 -7.37
CA ALA A 256 -18.42 23.70 -6.01
C ALA A 256 -17.27 23.06 -5.21
N LEU A 257 -16.15 22.74 -5.87
CA LEU A 257 -14.94 22.33 -5.18
C LEU A 257 -14.22 23.58 -4.71
N PRO A 258 -13.99 23.75 -3.40
CA PRO A 258 -13.39 24.95 -2.87
C PRO A 258 -12.02 25.16 -3.51
N THR A 259 -11.98 26.15 -4.41
CA THR A 259 -10.75 26.80 -4.84
C THR A 259 -10.65 28.07 -4.00
N PRO A 260 -9.51 28.36 -3.34
CA PRO A 260 -8.26 27.63 -3.38
C PRO A 260 -8.24 26.44 -2.40
N ARG A 261 -7.20 25.61 -2.49
CA ARG A 261 -6.82 24.58 -1.49
C ARG A 261 -5.79 25.13 -0.48
N PRO A 262 -5.95 26.32 0.16
CA PRO A 262 -4.89 26.93 0.95
C PRO A 262 -4.57 26.12 2.21
N LYS A 263 -5.46 25.21 2.63
CA LYS A 263 -5.27 24.41 3.83
C LYS A 263 -4.11 23.42 3.72
N TRP A 264 -3.72 22.98 2.53
CA TRP A 264 -2.69 21.93 2.38
C TRP A 264 -1.27 22.48 2.39
N ALA A 265 -1.09 23.70 1.89
CA ALA A 265 0.24 24.28 1.65
C ALA A 265 1.14 24.25 2.89
N PRO A 266 0.68 24.57 4.12
CA PRO A 266 1.54 24.49 5.30
C PRO A 266 2.03 23.07 5.60
N TRP A 267 1.15 22.07 5.48
CA TRP A 267 1.50 20.67 5.74
C TRP A 267 2.37 20.08 4.62
N LEU A 268 2.11 20.46 3.37
CA LEU A 268 2.93 20.07 2.24
C LEU A 268 4.34 20.63 2.36
N ALA A 269 4.47 21.92 2.66
CA ALA A 269 5.76 22.55 2.88
C ALA A 269 6.51 21.86 4.05
N ALA A 270 5.83 21.64 5.18
CA ALA A 270 6.42 20.97 6.34
C ALA A 270 6.91 19.54 6.02
N LEU A 271 6.12 18.77 5.25
CA LEU A 271 6.52 17.43 4.80
C LEU A 271 7.78 17.50 3.92
N LEU A 272 7.82 18.45 2.98
CA LEU A 272 8.88 18.58 1.98
C LEU A 272 10.16 19.23 2.50
N VAL A 273 10.11 19.94 3.64
CA VAL A 273 11.31 20.35 4.38
C VAL A 273 12.14 19.13 4.79
N GLY A 274 11.49 17.99 5.06
CA GLY A 274 12.15 16.69 5.29
C GLY A 274 12.40 16.34 6.76
N ASP A 275 12.09 17.22 7.70
CA ASP A 275 12.26 16.96 9.14
C ASP A 275 11.34 15.82 9.62
N THR A 276 10.17 15.68 8.99
CA THR A 276 9.20 14.64 9.39
C THR A 276 9.44 13.30 8.72
N LEU A 277 10.21 13.26 7.64
CA LEU A 277 10.53 12.05 6.87
C LEU A 277 12.05 11.91 6.70
N PRO A 278 12.82 11.76 7.79
CA PRO A 278 14.27 11.92 7.74
C PRO A 278 14.95 10.83 6.89
N ASP A 279 14.38 9.62 6.83
CA ASP A 279 14.92 8.46 6.12
C ASP A 279 14.16 8.13 4.82
N CYS A 280 13.35 9.07 4.32
CA CYS A 280 12.56 8.85 3.10
C CYS A 280 13.44 8.89 1.86
N GLU A 281 13.43 7.79 1.11
CA GLU A 281 14.17 7.59 -0.13
C GLU A 281 13.24 7.66 -1.36
N GLN A 282 11.94 7.44 -1.18
CA GLN A 282 10.96 7.41 -2.26
C GLN A 282 9.71 8.19 -1.89
N LEU A 283 9.45 9.27 -2.63
CA LEU A 283 8.27 10.10 -2.44
C LEU A 283 7.43 10.12 -3.72
N ALA A 284 6.18 9.68 -3.60
CA ALA A 284 5.17 9.84 -4.65
C ALA A 284 4.10 10.83 -4.20
N LEU A 285 3.95 11.94 -4.92
CA LEU A 285 2.88 12.93 -4.76
C LEU A 285 2.07 12.96 -6.04
N ARG A 286 1.14 12.01 -6.15
CA ARG A 286 0.43 11.70 -7.39
C ARG A 286 -0.87 12.48 -7.51
N SER A 287 -1.33 12.64 -8.75
CA SER A 287 -2.60 13.27 -9.09
C SER A 287 -2.77 14.63 -8.42
N THR A 288 -1.80 15.54 -8.54
CA THR A 288 -1.85 16.85 -7.90
C THR A 288 -1.83 17.99 -8.92
N ASP A 289 -2.46 19.12 -8.59
CA ASP A 289 -2.36 20.39 -9.31
C ASP A 289 -1.40 21.38 -8.63
N LEU A 290 -0.68 20.94 -7.61
CA LEU A 290 0.26 21.74 -6.80
C LEU A 290 1.73 21.44 -7.16
N VAL A 291 2.01 21.05 -8.41
CA VAL A 291 3.36 20.63 -8.82
C VAL A 291 4.37 21.76 -8.63
N ASP A 292 3.99 22.99 -8.95
CA ASP A 292 4.80 24.18 -8.74
C ASP A 292 5.21 24.37 -7.27
N ALA A 293 4.25 24.31 -6.34
CA ALA A 293 4.49 24.43 -4.91
C ALA A 293 5.35 23.28 -4.36
N ILE A 294 5.17 22.07 -4.90
CA ILE A 294 5.99 20.90 -4.56
C ILE A 294 7.44 21.14 -4.97
N LEU A 295 7.67 21.59 -6.20
CA LEU A 295 9.01 21.83 -6.73
C LEU A 295 9.73 22.95 -5.96
N ASP A 296 9.03 24.02 -5.60
CA ASP A 296 9.57 25.09 -4.77
C ASP A 296 9.97 24.61 -3.38
N SER A 297 9.08 23.84 -2.75
CA SER A 297 9.33 23.31 -1.41
C SER A 297 10.47 22.28 -1.41
N LEU A 298 10.55 21.43 -2.44
CA LEU A 298 11.64 20.47 -2.61
C LEU A 298 12.99 21.16 -2.85
N ALA A 299 13.02 22.22 -3.66
CA ALA A 299 14.24 22.98 -3.93
C ALA A 299 14.78 23.69 -2.67
N ALA A 300 13.89 24.06 -1.73
CA ALA A 300 14.26 24.67 -0.46
C ALA A 300 14.49 23.65 0.68
N GLY A 301 14.00 22.42 0.52
CA GLY A 301 13.97 21.41 1.59
C GLY A 301 15.21 20.53 1.67
N ALA A 302 15.40 19.88 2.82
CA ALA A 302 16.46 18.92 3.06
C ALA A 302 16.10 17.49 2.62
N LEU A 303 14.85 17.27 2.18
CA LEU A 303 14.37 15.97 1.72
C LEU A 303 14.98 15.59 0.37
N LEU A 304 15.09 16.55 -0.56
CA LEU A 304 15.45 16.28 -1.94
C LEU A 304 16.80 15.56 -2.10
N PRO A 305 17.89 15.94 -1.40
CA PRO A 305 19.17 15.22 -1.49
C PRO A 305 19.13 13.76 -1.02
N ARG A 306 18.08 13.33 -0.31
CA ARG A 306 17.90 11.97 0.21
C ARG A 306 17.02 11.11 -0.69
N LEU A 307 16.19 11.75 -1.51
CA LEU A 307 15.31 11.04 -2.43
C LEU A 307 16.15 10.36 -3.52
N ARG A 308 15.78 9.11 -3.81
CA ARG A 308 16.23 8.34 -4.98
C ARG A 308 15.13 8.30 -6.04
N VAL A 309 13.87 8.36 -5.62
CA VAL A 309 12.70 8.35 -6.50
C VAL A 309 11.76 9.49 -6.14
N LEU A 310 11.45 10.33 -7.13
CA LEU A 310 10.36 11.29 -7.08
C LEU A 310 9.30 10.89 -8.11
N ASP A 311 8.08 10.64 -7.66
CA ASP A 311 6.96 10.27 -8.51
C ASP A 311 5.87 11.34 -8.44
N LEU A 312 5.65 12.00 -9.58
CA LEU A 312 4.62 13.02 -9.77
C LEU A 312 3.58 12.56 -10.80
N ARG A 313 3.38 11.24 -10.96
CA ARG A 313 2.45 10.68 -11.94
C ARG A 313 1.05 11.26 -11.82
N ASP A 314 0.38 11.33 -12.96
CA ASP A 314 -1.00 11.80 -13.11
C ASP A 314 -1.25 13.26 -12.69
N SER A 315 -0.18 14.05 -12.49
CA SER A 315 -0.25 15.43 -12.02
C SER A 315 -0.43 16.43 -13.16
N VAL A 316 -0.84 17.66 -12.81
CA VAL A 316 -0.97 18.77 -13.74
C VAL A 316 0.39 19.44 -13.91
N LEU A 317 1.08 19.11 -15.00
CA LEU A 317 2.31 19.78 -15.43
C LEU A 317 1.97 20.71 -16.60
N ASP A 318 1.50 21.92 -16.30
CA ASP A 318 1.32 22.97 -17.31
C ASP A 318 2.68 23.63 -17.66
N GLU A 319 2.67 24.57 -18.60
CA GLU A 319 3.89 25.24 -19.07
C GLU A 319 4.68 25.93 -17.93
N PRO A 320 4.06 26.70 -17.01
CA PRO A 320 4.77 27.25 -15.85
C PRO A 320 5.37 26.18 -14.93
N ALA A 321 4.63 25.09 -14.64
CA ALA A 321 5.15 24.01 -13.80
C ALA A 321 6.30 23.26 -14.48
N LEU A 322 6.24 23.10 -15.81
CA LEU A 322 7.31 22.51 -16.61
C LEU A 322 8.57 23.39 -16.62
N GLU A 323 8.45 24.69 -16.86
CA GLU A 323 9.58 25.62 -16.81
C GLU A 323 10.25 25.59 -15.44
N ARG A 324 9.45 25.54 -14.38
CA ARG A 324 9.94 25.41 -13.01
C ARG A 324 10.66 24.09 -12.78
N LEU A 325 10.10 22.97 -13.27
CA LEU A 325 10.73 21.66 -13.22
C LEU A 325 12.09 21.68 -13.93
N LEU A 326 12.16 22.23 -15.14
CA LEU A 326 13.40 22.37 -15.90
C LEU A 326 14.43 23.24 -15.15
N GLY A 327 13.96 24.33 -14.53
CA GLY A 327 14.79 25.24 -13.73
C GLY A 327 15.35 24.60 -12.46
N CYS A 328 14.61 23.67 -11.84
CA CYS A 328 15.05 22.97 -10.63
C CYS A 328 15.72 21.61 -10.89
N LEU A 329 15.83 21.15 -12.15
CA LEU A 329 16.45 19.86 -12.49
C LEU A 329 17.85 19.68 -11.89
N GLY A 330 18.64 20.76 -11.81
CA GLY A 330 19.97 20.70 -11.18
C GLY A 330 19.93 20.25 -9.70
N ALA A 331 18.89 20.64 -8.96
CA ALA A 331 18.69 20.19 -7.58
C ALA A 331 18.25 18.72 -7.52
N LEU A 332 17.66 18.19 -8.60
CA LEU A 332 17.24 16.80 -8.74
C LEU A 332 18.37 15.84 -9.15
N ALA A 333 19.62 16.32 -9.28
CA ALA A 333 20.73 15.50 -9.79
C ALA A 333 21.07 14.25 -8.94
N GLY A 334 20.62 14.20 -7.68
CA GLY A 334 20.75 13.01 -6.82
C GLY A 334 19.69 11.93 -7.07
N LEU A 335 18.63 12.23 -7.82
CA LEU A 335 17.56 11.27 -8.11
C LEU A 335 18.03 10.18 -9.07
N GLU A 336 17.64 8.93 -8.80
CA GLU A 336 17.78 7.84 -9.75
C GLU A 336 16.62 7.79 -10.75
N ARG A 337 15.43 8.25 -10.31
CA ARG A 337 14.21 8.21 -11.11
C ARG A 337 13.30 9.40 -10.81
N LEU A 338 12.82 10.03 -11.89
CA LEU A 338 11.72 10.98 -11.90
C LEU A 338 10.56 10.40 -12.70
N ASP A 339 9.42 10.12 -12.06
CA ASP A 339 8.24 9.56 -12.73
C ASP A 339 7.20 10.64 -13.04
N LEU A 340 6.93 10.84 -14.32
CA LEU A 340 5.97 11.81 -14.87
C LEU A 340 4.93 11.10 -15.76
N GLY A 341 4.76 9.78 -15.61
CA GLY A 341 3.71 9.03 -16.29
C GLY A 341 2.31 9.62 -16.06
N GLY A 342 1.46 9.63 -17.10
CA GLY A 342 0.12 10.22 -17.01
C GLY A 342 0.07 11.77 -16.97
N CYS A 343 1.21 12.46 -16.92
CA CYS A 343 1.27 13.91 -17.08
C CYS A 343 1.04 14.30 -18.55
N LEU A 344 0.22 15.34 -18.78
CA LEU A 344 0.02 15.90 -20.11
C LEU A 344 1.15 16.85 -20.44
N ILE A 345 2.09 16.36 -21.25
CA ILE A 345 3.32 17.03 -21.66
C ILE A 345 3.44 16.88 -23.18
N ASP A 346 3.63 17.98 -23.90
CA ASP A 346 3.82 17.94 -25.36
C ASP A 346 5.18 17.32 -25.74
N SER A 347 5.35 17.01 -27.03
CA SER A 347 6.56 16.34 -27.53
C SER A 347 7.84 17.16 -27.38
N SER A 348 7.76 18.48 -27.49
CA SER A 348 8.91 19.38 -27.33
C SER A 348 9.40 19.37 -25.89
N ALA A 349 8.49 19.58 -24.95
CA ALA A 349 8.73 19.51 -23.51
C ALA A 349 9.28 18.15 -23.07
N ARG A 350 8.73 17.04 -23.61
CA ARG A 350 9.26 15.68 -23.37
C ARG A 350 10.71 15.54 -23.79
N ALA A 351 11.04 16.01 -25.00
CA ALA A 351 12.40 15.94 -25.53
C ALA A 351 13.38 16.79 -24.70
N GLN A 352 12.94 17.99 -24.28
CA GLN A 352 13.71 18.86 -23.40
C GLN A 352 13.97 18.21 -22.03
N LEU A 353 12.94 17.72 -21.35
CA LEU A 353 13.05 17.03 -20.06
C LEU A 353 13.97 15.82 -20.14
N SER A 354 13.76 14.97 -21.15
CA SER A 354 14.57 13.75 -21.33
C SER A 354 16.05 14.09 -21.55
N THR A 355 16.33 15.09 -22.38
CA THR A 355 17.70 15.54 -22.65
C THR A 355 18.35 16.14 -21.40
N ALA A 356 17.62 16.99 -20.68
CA ALA A 356 18.14 17.65 -19.49
C ALA A 356 18.39 16.65 -18.34
N ALA A 357 17.47 15.72 -18.10
CA ALA A 357 17.63 14.69 -17.09
C ALA A 357 18.72 13.66 -17.43
N ALA A 358 18.88 13.29 -18.71
CA ALA A 358 19.96 12.41 -19.14
C ALA A 358 21.34 13.00 -18.86
N LYS A 359 21.52 14.32 -18.99
CA LYS A 359 22.76 15.02 -18.60
C LYS A 359 23.07 14.91 -17.11
N LEU A 360 22.06 14.71 -16.28
CA LEU A 360 22.17 14.56 -14.83
C LEU A 360 22.19 13.09 -14.38
N GLY A 361 22.07 12.13 -15.30
CA GLY A 361 21.97 10.70 -14.96
C GLY A 361 20.62 10.28 -14.36
N VAL A 362 19.62 11.16 -14.38
CA VAL A 362 18.28 10.89 -13.82
C VAL A 362 17.41 10.16 -14.86
N ARG A 363 16.84 9.01 -14.51
CA ARG A 363 15.90 8.31 -15.40
C ARG A 363 14.53 8.96 -15.34
N VAL A 364 14.07 9.52 -16.46
CA VAL A 364 12.70 10.06 -16.55
C VAL A 364 11.78 9.04 -17.15
N SER A 365 10.70 8.72 -16.42
CA SER A 365 9.61 7.90 -16.91
C SER A 365 8.51 8.82 -17.45
N LEU A 366 8.41 8.87 -18.77
CA LEU A 366 7.34 9.53 -19.51
C LEU A 366 6.55 8.41 -20.17
N ASP A 367 5.35 8.11 -19.70
CA ASP A 367 4.54 7.02 -20.25
C ASP A 367 4.38 7.19 -21.77
N PRO A 368 4.80 6.19 -22.60
CA PRO A 368 4.66 6.26 -24.05
C PRO A 368 3.20 6.29 -24.49
N ASP A 369 2.30 5.70 -23.69
CA ASP A 369 0.89 5.48 -24.04
C ASP A 369 -0.06 6.54 -23.48
N SER A 370 0.44 7.70 -23.05
CA SER A 370 -0.42 8.87 -22.93
C SER A 370 -0.79 9.43 -24.31
N THR A 371 -1.36 8.58 -25.17
CA THR A 371 -2.11 8.92 -26.40
C THR A 371 -3.42 9.65 -26.09
N ARG A 372 -3.57 10.19 -24.86
CA ARG A 372 -4.21 11.49 -24.63
C ARG A 372 -3.53 12.65 -25.36
N ALA A 373 -2.54 12.41 -26.23
CA ALA A 373 -1.93 13.33 -27.20
C ALA A 373 -2.93 14.18 -28.03
N GLN A 374 -4.21 13.86 -27.96
CA GLN A 374 -5.30 14.60 -28.57
C GLN A 374 -5.97 15.63 -27.64
N VAL A 375 -5.83 15.48 -26.32
CA VAL A 375 -6.44 16.35 -25.32
C VAL A 375 -5.54 17.56 -25.10
N ARG A 376 -5.94 18.74 -25.61
CA ARG A 376 -5.22 20.00 -25.37
C ARG A 376 -5.72 20.64 -24.07
N TRP A 377 -4.78 21.10 -23.25
CA TRP A 377 -5.10 22.01 -22.16
C TRP A 377 -5.47 23.37 -22.78
N ASP A 378 -6.71 23.79 -22.56
CA ASP A 378 -7.16 25.13 -22.90
C ASP A 378 -6.82 26.04 -21.72
N THR A 379 -5.70 26.77 -21.83
CA THR A 379 -5.23 27.69 -20.79
C THR A 379 -6.24 28.79 -20.50
N ALA A 380 -7.00 29.26 -21.51
CA ALA A 380 -8.00 30.31 -21.34
C ALA A 380 -9.18 29.85 -20.48
N ASN A 381 -9.57 28.59 -20.62
CA ASN A 381 -10.72 28.03 -19.91
C ASN A 381 -10.35 27.08 -18.76
N ARG A 382 -9.05 26.86 -18.50
CA ARG A 382 -8.51 25.93 -17.49
C ARG A 382 -9.19 24.56 -17.54
N GLN A 383 -9.42 24.06 -18.75
CA GLN A 383 -10.07 22.76 -18.98
C GLN A 383 -9.37 21.98 -20.09
N PHE A 384 -9.54 20.66 -20.05
CA PHE A 384 -9.06 19.78 -21.10
C PHE A 384 -10.08 19.70 -22.22
N ARG A 385 -9.68 20.04 -23.45
CA ARG A 385 -10.50 19.85 -24.65
C ARG A 385 -10.03 18.63 -25.39
N LEU A 386 -10.93 17.67 -25.58
CA LEU A 386 -10.80 16.66 -26.63
C LEU A 386 -10.69 17.39 -27.98
N PRO A 387 -9.94 16.86 -28.96
CA PRO A 387 -9.94 17.46 -30.28
C PRO A 387 -11.37 17.36 -30.82
N ARG A 388 -11.84 18.42 -31.46
CA ARG A 388 -13.09 18.35 -32.20
C ARG A 388 -12.87 17.34 -33.33
N GLY A 389 -13.61 16.24 -33.27
CA GLY A 389 -13.69 15.26 -34.37
C GLY A 389 -14.30 15.86 -35.61
#